data_AF-A0A0W7THU8-F1
#
_entry.id   AF-A0A0W7THU8-F1
#
_cell.length_a   1.000
_cell.length_b   1.000
_cell.length_c   1.000
_cell.angle_alpha   90.00
_cell.angle_beta   90.00
_cell.angle_gamma   90.00
#
_symmetry.space_group_name_H-M   'P 1'
#
loop_
_entity.id
_entity.type
_entity.pdbx_description
1 polymer ?
#
loop_
_entity_poly.entity_id
_entity_poly.type
_entity_poly.pdbx_seq_one_letter_code
_entity_poly.pdbx_strand_id
1 'polypeptide(L)'
;MSGLFPGRWAETSGSDAHSLFTAGYNWTEFPGSTAEDLRKAILHKETVAAGEPAPVLGQVQWSMEVVWGGQKLMYKSLRHRLEEEEDNALIHKINSITDLKKATGIVAGFAYEFPLTVMLATLLSTQFLKRKAKAAMKDIDRRLDAIKARGWEDAGKEN
;
A
#
# COMPACT_ATOMS: atom_id res chain seq x y z
N MET A 1 -11.50 -1.82 9.44
CA MET A 1 -12.59 -1.27 8.60
C MET A 1 -13.67 -2.33 8.45
N SER A 2 -14.78 -2.20 9.18
CA SER A 2 -15.96 -3.08 9.10
C SER A 2 -17.24 -2.21 9.02
N GLY A 3 -17.27 -1.29 8.05
CA GLY A 3 -18.22 -0.16 8.05
C GLY A 3 -19.67 -0.44 7.62
N LEU A 4 -20.00 -1.64 7.11
CA LEU A 4 -21.37 -1.95 6.66
C LEU A 4 -21.95 -3.28 7.19
N PHE A 5 -21.11 -4.26 7.55
CA PHE A 5 -21.56 -5.57 8.06
C PHE A 5 -20.63 -6.05 9.19
N PRO A 6 -20.75 -5.49 10.40
CA PRO A 6 -19.93 -5.92 11.54
C PRO A 6 -20.10 -7.43 11.77
N GLY A 7 -18.99 -8.15 11.96
CA GLY A 7 -18.99 -9.60 12.22
C GLY A 7 -19.23 -10.51 10.99
N ARG A 8 -19.43 -9.95 9.78
CA ARG A 8 -19.59 -10.78 8.57
C ARG A 8 -18.29 -11.47 8.16
N TRP A 9 -17.17 -10.77 8.28
CA TRP A 9 -15.84 -11.22 7.88
C TRP A 9 -14.89 -11.25 9.09
N ALA A 10 -13.92 -12.15 9.07
CA ALA A 10 -12.82 -12.13 10.03
C ALA A 10 -11.98 -10.86 9.83
N GLU A 11 -11.49 -10.28 10.92
CA GLU A 11 -10.65 -9.08 10.84
C GLU A 11 -9.22 -9.46 10.52
N THR A 12 -8.68 -8.93 9.43
CA THR A 12 -7.29 -9.18 9.04
C THR A 12 -6.60 -7.86 8.74
N SER A 13 -5.33 -7.78 9.10
CA SER A 13 -4.46 -6.65 8.88
C SER A 13 -3.08 -7.16 8.47
N GLY A 14 -2.47 -6.47 7.50
CA GLY A 14 -1.16 -6.81 6.97
C GLY A 14 -0.51 -5.53 6.47
N SER A 15 0.80 -5.44 6.65
CA SER A 15 1.55 -4.22 6.36
C SER A 15 1.80 -3.96 4.88
N ASP A 16 1.45 -4.91 4.01
CA ASP A 16 1.71 -4.85 2.57
C ASP A 16 3.16 -4.39 2.29
N ALA A 17 4.10 -5.00 3.01
CA ALA A 17 5.46 -4.50 3.07
C ALA A 17 6.20 -4.77 1.76
N HIS A 18 6.54 -3.68 1.07
CA HIS A 18 7.41 -3.70 -0.11
C HIS A 18 8.84 -3.24 0.24
N SER A 19 9.09 -2.85 1.50
CA SER A 19 10.38 -2.43 2.03
C SER A 19 10.50 -2.76 3.52
N LEU A 20 11.73 -2.76 4.05
CA LEU A 20 11.95 -2.88 5.50
C LEU A 20 11.30 -1.73 6.29
N PHE A 21 11.16 -0.54 5.69
CA PHE A 21 10.52 0.62 6.30
C PHE A 21 9.00 0.50 6.43
N THR A 22 8.39 -0.51 5.81
CA THR A 22 6.94 -0.74 5.83
C THR A 22 6.58 -2.06 6.50
N ALA A 23 7.57 -2.90 6.83
CA ALA A 23 7.38 -4.14 7.57
C ALA A 23 6.94 -3.87 9.02
N GLY A 24 5.94 -4.63 9.49
CA GLY A 24 5.52 -4.62 10.90
C GLY A 24 4.60 -3.48 11.30
N TYR A 25 4.23 -2.57 10.39
CA TYR A 25 3.24 -1.52 10.67
C TYR A 25 1.85 -2.07 10.96
N ASN A 26 1.49 -3.19 10.33
CA ASN A 26 0.18 -3.82 10.46
C ASN A 26 0.37 -5.34 10.53
N TRP A 27 -0.35 -5.99 11.44
CA TRP A 27 -0.35 -7.44 11.59
C TRP A 27 -1.72 -7.94 12.05
N THR A 28 -1.94 -9.25 11.96
CA THR A 28 -3.14 -9.91 12.46
C THR A 28 -2.77 -10.67 13.73
N GLU A 29 -3.47 -10.38 14.83
CA GLU A 29 -3.38 -11.15 16.06
C GLU A 29 -4.41 -12.28 16.05
N PHE A 30 -4.04 -13.43 16.60
CA PHE A 30 -4.89 -14.61 16.65
C PHE A 30 -4.50 -15.54 17.82
N PRO A 31 -5.42 -16.35 18.34
CA PRO A 31 -5.11 -17.36 19.35
C PRO A 31 -4.27 -18.50 18.76
N GLY A 32 -3.20 -18.89 19.46
CA GLY A 32 -2.29 -19.97 19.04
C GLY A 32 -0.98 -19.45 18.46
N SER A 33 -0.23 -20.32 17.79
CA SER A 33 1.11 -19.97 17.29
C SER A 33 1.50 -20.70 16.01
N THR A 34 0.56 -21.38 15.36
CA THR A 34 0.80 -22.13 14.12
C THR A 34 -0.05 -21.59 12.97
N ALA A 35 0.34 -21.93 11.73
CA ALA A 35 -0.45 -21.59 10.55
C ALA A 35 -1.86 -22.22 10.57
N GLU A 36 -2.00 -23.39 11.20
CA GLU A 36 -3.29 -24.06 11.35
C GLU A 36 -4.17 -23.35 12.39
N ASP A 37 -3.58 -22.82 13.46
CA ASP A 37 -4.31 -22.00 14.43
C ASP A 37 -4.80 -20.69 13.78
N LEU A 38 -3.96 -20.04 12.97
CA LEU A 38 -4.36 -18.86 12.19
C LEU A 38 -5.54 -19.19 11.26
N ARG A 39 -5.49 -20.32 10.55
CA ARG A 39 -6.57 -20.78 9.68
C ARG A 39 -7.87 -20.96 10.46
N LYS A 40 -7.82 -21.62 11.62
CA LYS A 40 -8.98 -21.81 12.51
C LYS A 40 -9.51 -20.47 13.01
N ALA A 41 -8.64 -19.58 13.47
CA ALA A 41 -9.03 -18.25 13.94
C ALA A 41 -9.73 -17.45 12.84
N ILE A 42 -9.27 -17.51 11.59
CA ILE A 42 -9.96 -16.86 10.46
C ILE A 42 -11.35 -17.46 10.24
N LEU A 43 -11.48 -18.79 10.25
CA LEU A 43 -12.77 -19.46 10.05
C LEU A 43 -13.77 -19.17 11.17
N HIS A 44 -13.27 -19.08 12.41
CA HIS A 44 -14.07 -18.75 13.59
C HIS A 44 -14.22 -17.25 13.83
N LYS A 45 -13.57 -16.41 13.01
CA LYS A 45 -13.56 -14.94 13.12
C LYS A 45 -13.02 -14.43 14.46
N GLU A 46 -12.00 -15.11 14.97
CA GLU A 46 -11.30 -14.81 16.23
C GLU A 46 -10.01 -14.00 16.02
N THR A 47 -9.79 -13.49 14.80
CA THR A 47 -8.65 -12.65 14.46
C THR A 47 -8.91 -11.18 14.79
N VAL A 48 -7.84 -10.45 15.14
CA VAL A 48 -7.89 -9.02 15.42
C VAL A 48 -6.92 -8.28 14.49
N ALA A 49 -7.44 -7.25 13.81
CA ALA A 49 -6.61 -6.36 13.00
C ALA A 49 -5.83 -5.40 13.91
N ALA A 50 -4.50 -5.52 13.91
CA ALA A 50 -3.60 -4.72 14.74
C ALA A 50 -2.62 -3.88 13.91
N GLY A 51 -1.96 -2.95 14.61
CA GLY A 51 -0.96 -2.03 14.08
C GLY A 51 -1.47 -0.63 13.73
N GLU A 52 -0.63 0.14 13.05
CA GLU A 52 -0.88 1.51 12.62
C GLU A 52 -0.54 1.70 11.13
N PRO A 53 -1.23 2.60 10.41
CA PRO A 53 -0.93 2.84 9.00
C PRO A 53 0.53 3.24 8.78
N ALA A 54 1.20 2.59 7.83
CA ALA A 54 2.55 2.94 7.42
C ALA A 54 2.64 4.43 7.02
N PRO A 55 3.67 5.17 7.46
CA PRO A 55 3.87 6.57 7.13
C PRO A 55 3.95 6.77 5.61
N VAL A 56 3.18 7.72 5.09
CA VAL A 56 3.15 8.06 3.65
C VAL A 56 4.55 8.42 3.14
N LEU A 57 5.39 9.04 3.96
CA LEU A 57 6.77 9.36 3.58
C LEU A 57 7.64 8.11 3.42
N GLY A 58 7.42 7.06 4.22
CA GLY A 58 8.12 5.77 4.04
C GLY A 58 7.75 5.10 2.72
N GLN A 59 6.49 5.24 2.28
CA GLN A 59 6.03 4.75 0.97
C GLN A 59 6.66 5.52 -0.19
N VAL A 60 6.81 6.84 -0.07
CA VAL A 60 7.51 7.66 -1.07
C VAL A 60 9.00 7.34 -1.13
N GLN A 61 9.65 7.14 0.02
CA GLN A 61 11.05 6.74 0.06
C GLN A 61 11.27 5.42 -0.68
N TRP A 62 10.43 4.42 -0.40
CA TRP A 62 10.48 3.15 -1.12
C TRP A 62 10.29 3.31 -2.63
N SER A 63 9.33 4.12 -3.08
CA SER A 63 9.09 4.30 -4.52
C SER A 63 10.29 4.95 -5.21
N MET A 64 10.99 5.87 -4.54
CA MET A 64 12.26 6.44 -5.02
C MET A 64 13.37 5.37 -5.08
N GLU A 65 13.49 4.49 -4.07
CA GLU A 65 14.47 3.39 -4.09
C GLU A 65 14.25 2.43 -5.28
N VAL A 66 12.99 2.13 -5.62
CA VAL A 66 12.64 1.32 -6.80
C VAL A 66 13.06 2.01 -8.09
N VAL A 67 12.77 3.31 -8.24
CA VAL A 67 13.16 4.10 -9.42
C VAL A 67 14.67 4.12 -9.56
N TRP A 68 15.40 4.46 -8.50
CA TRP A 68 16.86 4.48 -8.49
C TRP A 68 17.46 3.12 -8.84
N GLY A 69 16.94 2.04 -8.27
CA GLY A 69 17.35 0.67 -8.58
C GLY A 69 17.17 0.34 -10.06
N GLY A 70 15.99 0.66 -10.61
CA GLY A 70 15.68 0.49 -12.03
C GLY A 70 16.60 1.30 -12.94
N GLN A 71 16.85 2.58 -12.62
CA GLN A 71 17.77 3.44 -13.38
C GLN A 71 19.20 2.90 -13.37
N LYS A 72 19.69 2.41 -12.23
CA LYS A 72 21.03 1.81 -12.11
C LYS A 72 21.17 0.59 -13.01
N LEU A 73 20.15 -0.27 -13.06
CA LEU A 73 20.13 -1.44 -13.95
C LEU A 73 20.07 -1.02 -15.43
N MET A 74 19.19 -0.09 -15.79
CA MET A 74 19.11 0.45 -17.16
C MET A 74 20.44 1.08 -17.60
N TYR A 75 21.11 1.83 -16.72
CA TYR A 75 22.41 2.43 -16.99
C TYR A 75 23.50 1.37 -17.20
N LYS A 76 23.53 0.32 -16.36
CA LYS A 76 24.46 -0.81 -16.57
C LYS A 76 24.20 -1.50 -17.91
N SER A 77 22.94 -1.73 -18.26
CA SER A 77 22.56 -2.37 -19.52
C SER A 77 22.95 -1.53 -20.74
N LEU A 78 22.74 -0.20 -20.70
CA LEU A 78 23.21 0.75 -21.73
C LEU A 78 24.73 0.74 -21.94
N ARG A 79 25.49 0.37 -20.91
CA ARG A 79 26.95 0.24 -20.95
C ARG A 79 27.41 -1.18 -21.29
N HIS A 80 26.47 -2.08 -21.59
CA HIS A 80 26.70 -3.52 -21.78
C HIS A 80 27.42 -4.17 -20.59
N ARG A 81 27.09 -3.71 -19.37
CA ARG A 81 27.65 -4.18 -18.09
C ARG A 81 26.60 -4.84 -17.19
N LEU A 82 25.41 -5.10 -17.71
CA LEU A 82 24.38 -5.84 -17.01
C LEU A 82 24.36 -7.26 -17.58
N GLU A 83 25.06 -8.17 -16.88
CA GLU A 83 25.09 -9.59 -17.22
C GLU A 83 23.70 -10.20 -17.03
N GLU A 84 23.34 -11.12 -17.92
CA GLU A 84 22.13 -11.94 -17.72
C GLU A 84 22.31 -12.84 -16.51
N GLU A 85 21.25 -12.99 -15.73
CA GLU A 85 21.19 -13.87 -14.57
C GLU A 85 20.05 -14.85 -14.77
N GLU A 86 20.35 -16.15 -14.60
CA GLU A 86 19.35 -17.21 -14.71
C GLU A 86 18.21 -16.98 -13.69
N ASP A 87 16.97 -17.14 -14.12
CA ASP A 87 15.75 -16.88 -13.33
C ASP A 87 15.52 -15.42 -12.88
N ASN A 88 16.28 -14.44 -13.38
CA ASN A 88 16.03 -13.03 -13.09
C ASN A 88 15.21 -12.33 -14.19
N ALA A 89 13.88 -12.43 -14.08
CA ALA A 89 12.96 -11.83 -15.05
C ALA A 89 13.12 -10.30 -15.20
N LEU A 90 13.56 -9.59 -14.15
CA LEU A 90 13.78 -8.15 -14.19
C LEU A 90 15.00 -7.80 -15.04
N ILE A 91 16.13 -8.48 -14.83
CA ILE A 91 17.35 -8.27 -15.61
C ILE A 91 17.12 -8.59 -17.07
N HIS A 92 16.52 -9.76 -17.35
CA HIS A 92 16.18 -10.17 -18.70
C HIS A 92 15.31 -9.12 -19.41
N LYS A 93 14.30 -8.59 -18.72
CA LYS A 93 13.43 -7.53 -19.28
C LYS A 93 14.20 -6.24 -19.59
N ILE A 94 15.11 -5.83 -18.71
CA ILE A 94 15.89 -4.60 -18.89
C ILE A 94 16.85 -4.76 -20.06
N ASN A 95 17.50 -5.91 -20.21
CA ASN A 95 18.38 -6.18 -21.35
C ASN A 95 17.59 -6.31 -22.67
N SER A 96 16.37 -6.85 -22.62
CA SER A 96 15.54 -7.05 -23.82
C SER A 96 14.91 -5.77 -24.38
N ILE A 97 14.88 -4.65 -23.65
CA ILE A 97 14.32 -3.39 -24.15
C ILE A 97 15.36 -2.56 -24.92
N THR A 98 14.90 -1.68 -25.82
CA THR A 98 15.79 -0.85 -26.64
C THR A 98 16.52 0.19 -25.79
N ASP A 99 17.70 0.61 -26.25
CA ASP A 99 18.51 1.63 -25.55
C ASP A 99 17.80 2.97 -25.44
N LEU A 100 16.98 3.33 -26.44
CA LEU A 100 16.11 4.50 -26.35
C LEU A 100 15.15 4.40 -25.15
N LYS A 101 14.50 3.24 -24.94
CA LYS A 101 13.60 3.04 -23.80
C LYS A 101 14.33 3.11 -22.47
N LYS A 102 15.55 2.55 -22.40
CA LYS A 102 16.41 2.65 -21.21
C LYS A 102 16.78 4.10 -20.90
N ALA A 103 17.23 4.85 -21.91
CA ALA A 103 17.59 6.26 -21.77
C ALA A 103 16.38 7.12 -21.36
N THR A 104 15.22 6.91 -21.98
CA THR A 104 13.97 7.57 -21.60
C THR A 104 13.58 7.24 -20.17
N GLY A 105 13.69 5.97 -19.75
CA GLY A 105 13.40 5.55 -18.38
C GLY A 105 14.32 6.23 -17.35
N ILE A 106 15.61 6.40 -17.67
CA ILE A 106 16.54 7.14 -16.83
C ILE A 106 16.14 8.61 -16.72
N VAL A 107 15.88 9.30 -17.83
CA VAL A 107 15.48 10.72 -17.82
C VAL A 107 14.16 10.91 -17.06
N ALA A 108 13.19 10.04 -17.29
CA ALA A 108 11.90 10.09 -16.60
C ALA A 108 12.05 9.88 -15.07
N GLY A 109 12.89 8.93 -14.65
CA GLY A 109 13.19 8.73 -13.23
C GLY A 109 13.86 9.96 -12.61
N PHE A 110 14.78 10.63 -13.31
CA PHE A 110 15.37 11.87 -12.83
C PHE A 110 14.33 12.99 -12.68
N ALA A 111 13.40 13.12 -13.63
CA ALA A 111 12.31 14.10 -13.54
C ALA A 111 11.32 13.79 -12.40
N TYR A 112 11.16 12.52 -12.06
CA TYR A 112 10.38 12.07 -10.90
C TYR A 112 11.08 12.44 -9.58
N GLU A 113 12.39 12.22 -9.48
CA GLU A 113 13.15 12.43 -8.25
C GLU A 113 13.59 13.89 -8.04
N PHE A 114 13.85 14.65 -9.10
CA PHE A 114 14.38 16.01 -9.02
C PHE A 114 13.33 17.06 -9.45
N PRO A 115 13.17 18.19 -8.73
CA PRO A 115 13.78 18.57 -7.45
C PRO A 115 12.99 18.09 -6.22
N LEU A 116 12.89 16.78 -5.98
CA LEU A 116 12.03 16.17 -4.94
C LEU A 116 10.55 16.50 -5.12
N THR A 117 10.09 16.62 -6.38
CA THR A 117 8.70 16.97 -6.72
C THR A 117 7.70 16.05 -6.06
N VAL A 118 8.02 14.76 -5.97
CA VAL A 118 7.18 13.74 -5.34
C VAL A 118 7.08 13.94 -3.83
N MET A 119 8.19 14.20 -3.14
CA MET A 119 8.14 14.51 -1.70
C MET A 119 7.33 15.77 -1.43
N LEU A 120 7.54 16.83 -2.21
CA LEU A 120 6.78 18.07 -2.08
C LEU A 120 5.29 17.87 -2.35
N ALA A 121 4.95 17.16 -3.42
CA ALA A 121 3.57 16.80 -3.76
C ALA A 121 2.92 15.96 -2.65
N THR A 122 3.65 15.02 -2.04
CA THR A 122 3.18 14.21 -0.92
C THR A 122 2.94 15.07 0.32
N LEU A 123 3.87 15.97 0.68
CA LEU A 123 3.68 16.85 1.84
C LEU A 123 2.46 17.77 1.66
N LEU A 124 2.29 18.35 0.47
CA LEU A 124 1.17 19.23 0.15
C LEU A 124 -0.17 18.47 0.13
N SER A 125 -0.20 17.31 -0.52
CA SER A 125 -1.41 16.49 -0.62
C SER A 125 -1.83 15.91 0.73
N THR A 126 -0.90 15.40 1.55
CA THR A 126 -1.20 14.90 2.89
C THR A 126 -1.74 16.02 3.79
N GLN A 127 -1.18 17.22 3.72
CA GLN A 127 -1.69 18.36 4.47
C GLN A 127 -3.10 18.77 4.01
N PHE A 128 -3.35 18.78 2.69
CA PHE A 128 -4.67 19.05 2.13
C PHE A 128 -5.71 18.00 2.53
N LEU A 129 -5.35 16.71 2.45
CA LEU A 129 -6.21 15.60 2.83
C LEU A 129 -6.51 15.59 4.32
N LYS A 130 -5.52 15.87 5.18
CA LYS A 130 -5.75 16.03 6.63
C LYS A 130 -6.79 17.10 6.94
N ARG A 131 -6.72 18.24 6.26
CA ARG A 131 -7.71 19.33 6.40
C ARG A 131 -9.10 18.88 5.95
N LYS A 132 -9.21 18.21 4.79
CA LYS A 132 -10.49 17.70 4.30
C LYS A 132 -11.06 16.58 5.17
N ALA A 133 -10.23 15.67 5.66
CA ALA A 133 -10.63 14.61 6.57
C ALA A 133 -11.20 15.21 7.86
N LYS A 134 -10.52 16.19 8.46
CA LYS A 134 -11.03 16.90 9.64
C LYS A 134 -12.40 17.55 9.40
N ALA A 135 -12.59 18.17 8.23
CA ALA A 135 -13.88 18.76 7.86
C ALA A 135 -14.96 17.69 7.65
N ALA A 136 -14.64 16.57 6.99
CA ALA A 136 -15.56 15.47 6.75
C ALA A 136 -15.94 14.71 8.03
N MET A 137 -15.02 14.60 8.98
CA MET A 137 -15.24 13.94 10.27
C MET A 137 -16.10 14.77 11.23
N LYS A 138 -16.29 16.07 10.99
CA LYS A 138 -17.10 16.95 11.85
C LYS A 138 -18.55 16.44 12.02
N ASP A 139 -19.10 15.86 10.96
CA ASP A 139 -20.48 15.35 10.94
C ASP A 139 -20.54 13.81 10.91
N ILE A 140 -19.47 13.13 11.35
CA ILE A 140 -19.39 11.66 11.21
C ILE A 140 -20.44 10.95 12.04
N ASP A 141 -20.70 11.41 13.27
CA ASP A 141 -21.71 10.83 14.15
C ASP A 141 -23.10 10.88 13.51
N ARG A 142 -23.48 12.05 12.99
CA ARG A 142 -24.74 12.24 12.25
C ARG A 142 -24.85 11.31 11.04
N ARG A 143 -23.75 11.07 10.30
CA ARG A 143 -23.74 10.18 9.13
C ARG A 143 -23.85 8.71 9.53
N LEU A 144 -23.15 8.32 10.60
CA LEU A 144 -23.23 6.97 11.15
C LEU A 144 -24.63 6.68 11.67
N ASP A 145 -25.27 7.63 12.33
CA ASP A 145 -26.65 7.51 12.80
C ASP A 145 -27.65 7.39 11.64
N ALA A 146 -27.47 8.17 10.57
CA ALA A 146 -28.29 8.04 9.37
C ALA A 146 -28.10 6.68 8.65
N ILE A 147 -26.89 6.12 8.65
CA ILE A 147 -26.60 4.79 8.09
C ILE A 147 -27.24 3.70 8.95
N LYS A 148 -27.13 3.78 10.28
CA LYS A 148 -27.80 2.85 11.22
C LYS A 148 -29.32 2.87 11.04
N ALA A 149 -29.91 4.05 10.90
CA ALA A 149 -31.34 4.22 10.67
C ALA A 149 -31.80 3.55 9.36
N ARG A 150 -31.04 3.73 8.26
CA ARG A 150 -31.32 3.05 6.99
C ARG A 150 -31.15 1.53 7.05
N GLY A 151 -30.09 1.05 7.71
CA GLY A 151 -29.87 -0.39 7.88
C GLY A 151 -30.98 -1.08 8.69
N TRP A 152 -31.60 -0.37 9.63
CA TRP A 152 -32.77 -0.84 10.37
C TRP A 152 -34.05 -0.88 9.51
N GLU A 153 -34.26 0.14 8.65
CA GLU A 153 -35.40 0.18 7.71
C GLU A 153 -35.36 -0.94 6.66
N ASP A 154 -34.16 -1.32 6.19
CA ASP A 154 -34.01 -2.39 5.21
C ASP A 154 -34.16 -3.78 5.86
N ALA A 155 -33.66 -3.97 7.09
CA ALA A 155 -33.88 -5.20 7.86
C ALA A 155 -35.35 -5.43 8.27
N GLY A 156 -36.14 -4.36 8.40
CA GLY A 156 -37.57 -4.41 8.69
C GLY A 156 -38.48 -4.71 7.48
N LYS A 157 -37.94 -4.70 6.25
CA LYS A 157 -38.68 -5.02 5.01
C LYS A 157 -38.49 -6.46 4.52
N GLU A 158 -37.59 -7.21 5.16
CA GLU A 158 -37.36 -8.63 4.87
C GLU A 158 -38.18 -9.58 5.78
N ASN A 159 -39.13 -9.05 6.57
CA ASN A 159 -40.10 -9.83 7.36
C ASN A 159 -41.53 -9.70 6.80
#